data_AF-A0A8X6H2A5-F1
#
_entry.id   AF-A0A8X6H2A5-F1
#
_cell.length_a   1.000
_cell.length_b   1.000
_cell.length_c   1.000
_cell.angle_alpha   90.00
_cell.angle_beta   90.00
_cell.angle_gamma   90.00
#
_symmetry.space_group_name_H-M   'P 1'
#
loop_
_entity.id
_entity.type
_entity.pdbx_description
1 polymer ?
#
loop_
_entity_poly.entity_id
_entity_poly.type
_entity_poly.pdbx_seq_one_letter_code
_entity_poly.pdbx_strand_id
1 'polypeptide(L)'
;LFNYQHMAYEVDRDSGPEGEPSLSEMTKKAIEILRKNQLGYFLMVEELYPTGGRIDHSHHFNNAHRALEDTLALEDAVITALEMTRPDDTLLVVTSDHSHVFAFGGTPKRGNPILGLDNKESDVDNMPYTTLLYANGPGYNRNFPTGRENLSSTDTEDINYVQQSAVPRRWDTHGGEDVPVYAHGPMAHLFRGVLEQTYIPHAMAYAACIGHHRDDCERRRRHAFHRQVIDCPSPHVESFNSNVEL
;
A
#
# COMPACT_ATOMS: atom_id res chain seq x y z
N LEU A 1 -1.67 -20.34 -13.11
CA LEU A 1 -0.21 -20.14 -12.97
C LEU A 1 0.25 -19.53 -14.28
N PHE A 2 0.75 -18.30 -14.24
CA PHE A 2 0.94 -17.46 -15.44
C PHE A 2 2.41 -17.32 -15.86
N ASN A 3 3.35 -17.74 -15.00
CA ASN A 3 4.78 -17.77 -15.31
C ASN A 3 5.46 -19.00 -14.66
N TYR A 4 6.68 -19.32 -15.07
CA TYR A 4 7.51 -20.38 -14.50
C TYR A 4 8.01 -20.04 -13.09
N GLN A 5 8.25 -18.76 -12.80
CA GLN A 5 8.60 -18.25 -11.48
C GLN A 5 7.66 -17.09 -11.09
N HIS A 6 8.22 -15.92 -10.81
CA HIS A 6 7.48 -14.70 -10.57
C HIS A 6 6.89 -14.16 -11.88
N MET A 7 5.66 -13.63 -11.81
CA MET A 7 5.06 -12.81 -12.87
C MET A 7 5.94 -11.60 -13.20
N ALA A 8 5.88 -11.04 -14.41
CA ALA A 8 6.65 -9.86 -14.77
C ALA A 8 6.34 -8.66 -13.86
N TYR A 9 7.26 -7.70 -13.76
CA TYR A 9 6.94 -6.37 -13.22
C TYR A 9 5.82 -5.75 -14.05
N GLU A 10 4.97 -4.91 -13.48
CA GLU A 10 3.81 -4.38 -14.22
C GLU A 10 4.23 -3.67 -15.51
N VAL A 11 5.29 -2.87 -15.45
CA VAL A 11 5.86 -2.17 -16.62
C VAL A 11 6.50 -3.09 -17.67
N ASP A 12 6.90 -4.30 -17.29
CA ASP A 12 7.50 -5.28 -18.19
C ASP A 12 6.48 -6.35 -18.66
N ARG A 13 5.23 -6.25 -18.20
CA ARG A 13 4.19 -7.25 -18.42
C ARG A 13 3.74 -7.28 -19.88
N ASP A 14 3.71 -8.46 -20.49
CA ASP A 14 3.01 -8.66 -21.75
C ASP A 14 1.50 -8.66 -21.48
N SER A 15 0.80 -7.61 -21.92
CA SER A 15 -0.66 -7.49 -21.81
C SER A 15 -1.40 -8.12 -22.99
N GLY A 16 -0.70 -8.84 -23.86
CA GLY A 16 -1.28 -9.53 -25.01
C GLY A 16 -2.09 -10.78 -24.63
N PRO A 17 -2.76 -11.42 -25.60
CA PRO A 17 -3.63 -12.58 -25.35
C PRO A 17 -2.95 -13.79 -24.71
N GLU A 18 -1.64 -13.95 -24.96
CA GLU A 18 -0.80 -15.03 -24.40
C GLU A 18 0.05 -14.55 -23.22
N GLY A 19 -0.16 -13.31 -22.79
CA GLY A 19 0.59 -12.66 -21.73
C GLY A 19 0.04 -12.94 -20.33
N GLU A 20 0.38 -12.07 -19.39
CA GLU A 20 0.02 -12.21 -17.99
C GLU A 20 -1.14 -11.28 -17.61
N PRO A 21 -2.12 -11.76 -16.83
CA PRO A 21 -3.18 -10.89 -16.33
C PRO A 21 -2.59 -9.89 -15.32
N SER A 22 -3.16 -8.68 -15.28
CA SER A 22 -2.81 -7.71 -14.24
C SER A 22 -3.28 -8.18 -12.85
N LEU A 23 -2.75 -7.55 -11.80
CA LEU A 23 -3.20 -7.82 -10.43
C LEU A 23 -4.70 -7.49 -10.24
N SER A 24 -5.19 -6.43 -10.89
CA SER A 24 -6.61 -6.06 -10.89
C SER A 24 -7.47 -7.10 -11.61
N GLU A 25 -7.04 -7.65 -12.74
CA GLU A 25 -7.75 -8.73 -13.45
C GLU A 25 -7.81 -10.02 -12.64
N MET A 26 -6.70 -10.39 -11.99
CA MET A 26 -6.66 -11.54 -11.08
C MET A 26 -7.58 -11.34 -9.87
N THR A 27 -7.55 -10.15 -9.27
CA THR A 27 -8.41 -9.78 -8.14
C THR A 27 -9.89 -9.88 -8.52
N LYS A 28 -10.26 -9.28 -9.66
CA LYS A 28 -11.61 -9.39 -10.22
C LYS A 28 -12.02 -10.84 -10.39
N LYS A 29 -11.16 -11.66 -10.99
CA LYS A 29 -11.49 -13.06 -11.24
C LYS A 29 -11.64 -13.87 -9.95
N ALA A 30 -10.79 -13.62 -8.97
CA ALA A 30 -10.87 -14.24 -7.65
C ALA A 30 -12.20 -13.89 -6.97
N ILE A 31 -12.58 -12.61 -6.95
CA ILE A 31 -13.86 -12.16 -6.36
C ILE A 31 -15.05 -12.78 -7.10
N GLU A 32 -15.04 -12.85 -8.43
CA GLU A 32 -16.10 -13.51 -9.22
C GLU A 32 -16.35 -14.97 -8.81
N ILE A 33 -15.28 -15.69 -8.48
CA ILE A 33 -15.34 -17.10 -8.07
C ILE A 33 -15.76 -17.21 -6.61
N LEU A 34 -15.09 -16.47 -5.73
CA LEU A 34 -15.26 -16.57 -4.28
C LEU A 34 -16.63 -16.08 -3.81
N ARG A 35 -17.19 -15.02 -4.44
CA ARG A 35 -18.51 -14.47 -4.09
C ARG A 35 -19.68 -15.44 -4.30
N LYS A 36 -19.44 -16.57 -4.98
CA LYS A 36 -20.46 -17.64 -5.12
C LYS A 36 -20.75 -18.34 -3.79
N ASN A 37 -19.83 -18.29 -2.83
CA ASN A 37 -20.05 -18.81 -1.49
C ASN A 37 -20.89 -17.85 -0.64
N GLN A 38 -22.12 -18.25 -0.32
CA GLN A 38 -23.04 -17.47 0.52
C GLN A 38 -22.58 -17.31 1.97
N LEU A 39 -21.60 -18.11 2.43
CA LEU A 39 -21.00 -17.98 3.76
C LEU A 39 -19.88 -16.92 3.83
N GLY A 40 -19.57 -16.27 2.71
CA GLY A 40 -18.46 -15.32 2.59
C GLY A 40 -17.15 -15.97 2.16
N TYR A 41 -16.09 -15.18 2.10
CA TYR A 41 -14.77 -15.60 1.67
C TYR A 41 -13.67 -14.77 2.34
N PHE A 42 -12.46 -15.31 2.31
CA PHE A 42 -11.24 -14.58 2.57
C PHE A 42 -10.45 -14.53 1.26
N LEU A 43 -9.93 -13.35 0.93
CA LEU A 43 -9.07 -13.14 -0.23
C LEU A 43 -7.85 -12.34 0.25
N MET A 44 -6.67 -12.90 0.00
CA MET A 44 -5.41 -12.19 0.12
C MET A 44 -4.97 -11.82 -1.29
N VAL A 45 -4.74 -10.54 -1.51
CA VAL A 45 -4.14 -10.01 -2.73
C VAL A 45 -2.82 -9.42 -2.31
N GLU A 46 -1.75 -9.94 -2.89
CA GLU A 46 -0.41 -9.41 -2.76
C GLU A 46 0.01 -9.05 -4.17
N GLU A 47 0.81 -8.01 -4.33
CA GLU A 47 1.50 -7.73 -5.59
C GLU A 47 2.60 -8.81 -5.79
N LEU A 48 2.15 -10.06 -5.88
CA LEU A 48 2.96 -11.25 -5.92
C LEU A 48 2.07 -12.42 -6.35
N TYR A 49 2.56 -13.20 -7.31
CA TYR A 49 2.48 -14.64 -7.14
C TYR A 49 3.71 -15.32 -7.79
N PRO A 50 4.49 -16.22 -7.11
CA PRO A 50 4.26 -16.86 -5.80
C PRO A 50 5.34 -16.76 -4.67
N THR A 51 6.39 -15.91 -4.64
CA THR A 51 7.34 -15.87 -3.47
C THR A 51 7.95 -14.53 -2.94
N GLY A 52 7.51 -13.34 -3.33
CA GLY A 52 7.83 -12.02 -2.75
C GLY A 52 7.30 -10.87 -3.62
N GLY A 53 6.69 -9.84 -3.03
CA GLY A 53 6.15 -8.67 -3.73
C GLY A 53 7.06 -8.14 -4.86
N ARG A 54 6.59 -7.83 -6.08
CA ARG A 54 7.47 -7.15 -7.06
C ARG A 54 7.86 -5.74 -6.61
N ILE A 55 7.04 -5.07 -5.79
CA ILE A 55 7.42 -3.86 -5.04
C ILE A 55 8.73 -4.11 -4.26
N ASP A 56 8.78 -5.17 -3.45
CA ASP A 56 9.97 -5.57 -2.67
C ASP A 56 11.16 -5.90 -3.58
N HIS A 57 10.95 -6.72 -4.61
CA HIS A 57 12.01 -7.06 -5.56
C HIS A 57 12.60 -5.83 -6.25
N SER A 58 11.74 -4.91 -6.69
CA SER A 58 12.14 -3.66 -7.33
C SER A 58 12.98 -2.81 -6.38
N HIS A 59 12.56 -2.68 -5.12
CA HIS A 59 13.36 -1.99 -4.10
C HIS A 59 14.69 -2.69 -3.81
N HIS A 60 14.72 -4.02 -3.75
CA HIS A 60 15.95 -4.81 -3.64
C HIS A 60 16.97 -4.48 -4.74
N PHE A 61 16.52 -4.13 -5.94
CA PHE A 61 17.38 -3.70 -7.05
C PHE A 61 17.62 -2.19 -7.10
N ASN A 62 17.21 -1.42 -6.08
CA ASN A 62 17.14 0.05 -6.10
C ASN A 62 16.48 0.58 -7.38
N ASN A 63 15.41 -0.06 -7.86
CA ASN A 63 14.66 0.38 -9.03
C ASN A 63 13.32 0.95 -8.56
N ALA A 64 13.31 2.25 -8.27
CA ALA A 64 12.11 2.94 -7.80
C ALA A 64 11.03 3.09 -8.88
N HIS A 65 11.40 3.08 -10.17
CA HIS A 65 10.41 3.15 -11.26
C HIS A 65 9.49 1.93 -11.17
N ARG A 66 10.06 0.72 -11.22
CA ARG A 66 9.28 -0.52 -11.11
C ARG A 66 8.55 -0.64 -9.78
N ALA A 67 9.20 -0.27 -8.66
CA ALA A 67 8.57 -0.35 -7.34
C ALA A 67 7.31 0.52 -7.24
N LEU A 68 7.35 1.74 -7.80
CA LEU A 68 6.20 2.64 -7.80
C LEU A 68 5.10 2.18 -8.75
N GLU A 69 5.44 1.67 -9.94
CA GLU A 69 4.46 1.15 -10.90
C GLU A 69 3.76 -0.12 -10.37
N ASP A 70 4.51 -1.02 -9.73
CA ASP A 70 3.91 -2.17 -9.05
C ASP A 70 3.02 -1.73 -7.87
N THR A 71 3.39 -0.64 -7.17
CA THR A 71 2.53 -0.04 -6.14
C THR A 71 1.22 0.49 -6.73
N LEU A 72 1.25 1.10 -7.92
CA LEU A 72 0.04 1.50 -8.65
C LEU A 72 -0.79 0.30 -9.09
N ALA A 73 -0.16 -0.81 -9.50
CA ALA A 73 -0.88 -2.04 -9.82
C ALA A 73 -1.62 -2.62 -8.60
N LEU A 74 -1.05 -2.50 -7.39
CA LEU A 74 -1.73 -2.82 -6.14
C LEU A 74 -2.89 -1.85 -5.84
N GLU A 75 -2.70 -0.55 -6.08
CA GLU A 75 -3.77 0.45 -5.97
C GLU A 75 -4.96 0.09 -6.87
N ASP A 76 -4.72 -0.25 -8.14
CA ASP A 76 -5.75 -0.66 -9.09
C ASP A 76 -6.49 -1.93 -8.63
N ALA A 77 -5.78 -2.88 -8.02
CA ALA A 77 -6.39 -4.07 -7.44
C ALA A 77 -7.28 -3.74 -6.23
N VAL A 78 -6.86 -2.79 -5.38
CA VAL A 78 -7.67 -2.27 -4.26
C VAL A 78 -8.92 -1.56 -4.77
N ILE A 79 -8.79 -0.70 -5.79
CA ILE A 79 -9.92 -0.02 -6.43
C ILE A 79 -10.90 -1.05 -7.00
N THR A 80 -10.39 -2.04 -7.73
CA THR A 80 -11.21 -3.15 -8.27
C THR A 80 -11.96 -3.89 -7.17
N ALA A 81 -11.30 -4.20 -6.04
CA ALA A 81 -11.95 -4.85 -4.91
C ALA A 81 -13.04 -3.96 -4.28
N LEU A 82 -12.80 -2.66 -4.13
CA LEU A 82 -13.78 -1.69 -3.63
C LEU A 82 -15.02 -1.59 -4.54
N GLU A 83 -14.84 -1.63 -5.87
CA GLU A 83 -15.94 -1.59 -6.84
C GLU A 83 -16.76 -2.89 -6.86
N MET A 84 -16.13 -4.02 -6.54
CA MET A 84 -16.75 -5.35 -6.64
C MET A 84 -17.35 -5.87 -5.33
N THR A 85 -17.14 -5.16 -4.22
CA THR A 85 -17.59 -5.57 -2.88
C THR A 85 -18.43 -4.48 -2.22
N ARG A 86 -19.13 -4.83 -1.14
CA ARG A 86 -20.00 -3.89 -0.44
C ARG A 86 -19.41 -3.56 0.93
N PRO A 87 -19.28 -2.28 1.30
CA PRO A 87 -18.64 -1.89 2.56
C PRO A 87 -19.44 -2.23 3.81
N ASP A 88 -20.71 -2.63 3.68
CA ASP A 88 -21.52 -3.11 4.80
C ASP A 88 -21.30 -4.59 5.14
N ASP A 89 -20.70 -5.38 4.24
CA ASP A 89 -20.44 -6.81 4.44
C ASP A 89 -18.99 -7.24 4.21
N THR A 90 -18.14 -6.36 3.68
CA THR A 90 -16.74 -6.68 3.34
C THR A 90 -15.77 -5.78 4.09
N LEU A 91 -14.90 -6.38 4.91
CA LEU A 91 -13.76 -5.70 5.51
C LEU A 91 -12.55 -5.82 4.57
N LEU A 92 -12.09 -4.70 4.04
CA LEU A 92 -10.87 -4.58 3.25
C LEU A 92 -9.77 -3.99 4.14
N VAL A 93 -8.61 -4.65 4.18
CA VAL A 93 -7.41 -4.21 4.92
C VAL A 93 -6.24 -4.18 3.96
N VAL A 94 -5.54 -3.04 3.88
CA VAL A 94 -4.30 -2.86 3.12
C VAL A 94 -3.18 -2.58 4.10
N THR A 95 -2.08 -3.30 3.96
CA THR A 95 -0.87 -3.08 4.76
C THR A 95 0.35 -3.58 3.98
N SER A 96 1.51 -3.47 4.60
CA SER A 96 2.76 -4.03 4.12
C SER A 96 3.31 -4.99 5.19
N ASP A 97 4.10 -5.96 4.78
CA ASP A 97 4.83 -6.85 5.68
C ASP A 97 6.07 -6.16 6.28
N HIS A 98 6.76 -5.33 5.49
CA HIS A 98 7.84 -4.43 5.92
C HIS A 98 8.11 -3.31 4.89
N SER A 99 8.88 -2.30 5.29
CA SER A 99 9.31 -1.21 4.39
C SER A 99 10.63 -1.55 3.66
N HIS A 100 11.24 -0.55 3.04
CA HIS A 100 12.61 -0.54 2.49
C HIS A 100 13.39 0.67 2.97
N VAL A 101 14.71 0.65 2.83
CA VAL A 101 15.54 1.85 3.12
C VAL A 101 15.49 2.88 1.98
N PHE A 102 14.30 3.05 1.43
CA PHE A 102 13.91 4.00 0.40
C PHE A 102 13.63 5.37 1.01
N ALA A 103 14.16 6.42 0.39
CA ALA A 103 13.95 7.79 0.84
C ALA A 103 13.45 8.64 -0.32
N PHE A 104 12.37 9.38 -0.06
CA PHE A 104 11.94 10.51 -0.86
C PHE A 104 12.36 11.80 -0.15
N GLY A 105 13.33 12.51 -0.72
CA GLY A 105 13.92 13.69 -0.11
C GLY A 105 14.05 14.88 -1.06
N GLY A 106 15.09 15.67 -0.83
CA GLY A 106 15.39 16.85 -1.63
C GLY A 106 14.45 18.03 -1.35
N THR A 107 14.44 18.99 -2.28
CA THR A 107 13.52 20.13 -2.31
C THR A 107 12.86 20.31 -3.69
N PRO A 108 12.29 19.24 -4.28
CA PRO A 108 11.66 19.34 -5.59
C PRO A 108 10.42 20.24 -5.51
N LYS A 109 10.21 21.05 -6.55
CA LYS A 109 9.01 21.86 -6.73
C LYS A 109 7.83 20.96 -7.01
N ARG A 110 6.63 21.43 -6.64
CA ARG A 110 5.38 20.74 -6.99
C ARG A 110 5.30 20.51 -8.51
N GLY A 111 5.03 19.26 -8.90
CA GLY A 111 4.96 18.85 -10.30
C GLY A 111 6.29 18.40 -10.90
N ASN A 112 7.39 18.41 -10.13
CA ASN A 112 8.62 17.73 -10.55
C ASN A 112 8.37 16.21 -10.68
N PRO A 113 8.90 15.56 -11.73
CA PRO A 113 8.82 14.10 -11.84
C PRO A 113 9.44 13.43 -10.61
N ILE A 114 8.75 12.45 -10.04
CA ILE A 114 9.22 11.76 -8.82
C ILE A 114 10.50 10.97 -9.07
N LEU A 115 10.66 10.42 -10.27
CA LEU A 115 11.87 9.70 -10.72
C LEU A 115 12.99 10.64 -11.20
N GLY A 116 12.69 11.94 -11.27
CA GLY A 116 13.59 12.96 -11.79
C GLY A 116 14.66 13.42 -10.79
N LEU A 117 15.57 14.24 -11.32
CA LEU A 117 16.52 15.01 -10.53
C LEU A 117 15.80 16.01 -9.62
N ASP A 118 16.41 16.29 -8.47
CA ASP A 118 16.02 17.43 -7.65
C ASP A 118 16.22 18.75 -8.41
N ASN A 119 15.42 19.77 -8.10
CA ASN A 119 15.57 21.08 -8.75
C ASN A 119 16.80 21.85 -8.26
N LYS A 120 17.48 21.39 -7.21
CA LYS A 120 18.74 21.93 -6.71
C LYS A 120 19.84 20.88 -6.77
N GLU A 121 21.01 21.29 -7.20
CA GLU A 121 22.22 20.48 -7.07
C GLU A 121 22.68 20.43 -5.61
N SER A 122 23.53 19.43 -5.31
CA SER A 122 24.20 19.35 -4.02
C SER A 122 25.13 20.54 -3.82
N ASP A 123 25.07 21.17 -2.65
CA ASP A 123 25.90 22.32 -2.26
C ASP A 123 27.35 21.92 -1.88
N VAL A 124 27.64 20.62 -1.85
CA VAL A 124 28.96 20.08 -1.54
C VAL A 124 29.77 19.79 -2.81
N ASP A 125 29.16 19.13 -3.79
CA ASP A 125 29.84 18.67 -5.01
C ASP A 125 29.36 19.37 -6.29
N ASN A 126 28.33 20.21 -6.21
CA ASN A 126 27.68 20.87 -7.35
C ASN A 126 27.25 19.89 -8.45
N MET A 127 26.84 18.68 -8.07
CA MET A 127 26.29 17.69 -9.00
C MET A 127 24.79 17.50 -8.73
N PRO A 128 23.98 17.21 -9.77
CA PRO A 128 22.58 16.85 -9.59
C PRO A 128 22.45 15.50 -8.87
N TYR A 129 21.37 15.33 -8.13
CA TYR A 129 20.99 14.07 -7.46
C TYR A 129 19.49 13.82 -7.66
N THR A 130 19.06 12.58 -7.51
CA THR A 130 17.65 12.20 -7.67
C THR A 130 16.81 12.54 -6.44
N THR A 131 15.53 12.80 -6.68
CA THR A 131 14.53 12.98 -5.64
C THR A 131 14.38 11.72 -4.74
N LEU A 132 14.54 10.55 -5.35
CA LEU A 132 14.50 9.24 -4.69
C LEU A 132 15.90 8.66 -4.54
N LEU A 133 16.20 8.12 -3.36
CA LEU A 133 17.48 7.51 -3.02
C LEU A 133 17.25 6.28 -2.14
N TYR A 134 18.29 5.46 -1.99
CA TYR A 134 18.29 4.36 -1.03
C TYR A 134 19.48 4.47 -0.06
N ALA A 135 19.32 3.99 1.17
CA ALA A 135 20.44 3.97 2.10
C ALA A 135 21.53 2.95 1.68
N ASN A 136 21.13 1.82 1.11
CA ASN A 136 22.06 0.81 0.60
C ASN A 136 21.53 0.12 -0.66
N GLY A 137 22.32 -0.78 -1.24
CA GLY A 137 21.90 -1.57 -2.41
C GLY A 137 22.84 -1.41 -3.61
N PRO A 138 22.43 -1.92 -4.79
CA PRO A 138 23.28 -1.96 -5.97
C PRO A 138 23.54 -0.60 -6.61
N GLY A 139 22.78 0.44 -6.25
CA GLY A 139 22.94 1.79 -6.78
C GLY A 139 24.22 2.52 -6.35
N TYR A 140 24.99 1.98 -5.40
CA TYR A 140 26.29 2.53 -5.07
C TYR A 140 27.28 2.30 -6.22
N ASN A 141 27.71 3.38 -6.88
CA ASN A 141 28.62 3.29 -8.01
C ASN A 141 30.10 3.25 -7.56
N ARG A 142 30.71 2.05 -7.65
CA ARG A 142 32.13 1.83 -7.27
C ARG A 142 33.16 2.45 -8.22
N ASN A 143 32.74 2.89 -9.41
CA ASN A 143 33.65 3.48 -10.40
C ASN A 143 34.05 4.92 -10.07
N PHE A 144 33.41 5.52 -9.05
CA PHE A 144 33.72 6.86 -8.55
C PHE A 144 34.26 6.79 -7.11
N PRO A 145 35.43 6.19 -6.85
CA PRO A 145 35.94 6.01 -5.48
C PRO A 145 36.22 7.33 -4.74
N THR A 146 36.30 8.46 -5.44
CA THR A 146 36.49 9.81 -4.87
C THR A 146 35.20 10.62 -4.76
N GLY A 147 34.04 10.07 -5.10
CA GLY A 147 32.77 10.81 -5.09
C GLY A 147 31.59 9.98 -5.59
N ARG A 148 30.65 10.63 -6.27
CA ARG A 148 29.51 9.95 -6.89
C ARG A 148 29.44 10.27 -8.38
N GLU A 149 28.69 9.48 -9.11
CA GLU A 149 28.40 9.72 -10.51
C GLU A 149 27.64 11.03 -10.69
N ASN A 150 28.06 11.83 -11.67
CA ASN A 150 27.32 13.02 -12.09
C ASN A 150 26.17 12.60 -13.01
N LEU A 151 24.93 12.94 -12.62
CA LEU A 151 23.72 12.56 -13.33
C LEU A 151 23.24 13.56 -14.40
N SER A 152 24.00 14.63 -14.70
CA SER A 152 23.57 15.67 -15.66
C SER A 152 23.23 15.15 -17.06
N SER A 153 23.84 14.03 -17.48
CA SER A 153 23.60 13.39 -18.78
C SER A 153 22.87 12.05 -18.66
N THR A 154 22.37 11.73 -17.47
CA THR A 154 21.71 10.46 -17.17
C THR A 154 20.20 10.65 -17.23
N ASP A 155 19.53 9.80 -18.00
CA ASP A 155 18.07 9.70 -17.93
C ASP A 155 17.69 8.95 -16.65
N THR A 156 17.30 9.69 -15.60
CA THR A 156 16.93 9.10 -14.31
C THR A 156 15.49 8.58 -14.28
N GLU A 157 14.70 8.88 -15.32
CA GLU A 157 13.32 8.41 -15.45
C GLU A 157 13.24 7.08 -16.25
N ASP A 158 14.35 6.65 -16.86
CA ASP A 158 14.44 5.35 -17.53
C ASP A 158 14.00 4.21 -16.60
N ILE A 159 13.21 3.28 -17.16
CA ILE A 159 12.68 2.11 -16.45
C ILE A 159 13.75 1.27 -15.75
N ASN A 160 14.97 1.24 -16.29
CA ASN A 160 16.11 0.49 -15.76
C ASN A 160 17.07 1.35 -14.93
N TYR A 161 16.77 2.63 -14.69
CA TYR A 161 17.60 3.46 -13.83
C TYR A 161 17.62 2.91 -12.40
N VAL A 162 18.83 2.79 -11.85
CA VAL A 162 19.08 2.30 -10.49
C VAL A 162 19.44 3.51 -9.64
N GLN A 163 18.59 3.88 -8.69
CA GLN A 163 18.81 5.05 -7.84
C GLN A 163 20.08 4.89 -7.00
N GLN A 164 20.83 5.99 -6.84
CA GLN A 164 22.07 5.98 -6.05
C GLN A 164 21.82 5.55 -4.59
N SER A 165 22.79 4.85 -4.01
CA SER A 165 22.74 4.43 -2.61
C SER A 165 24.05 4.70 -1.85
N ALA A 166 23.97 4.82 -0.52
CA ALA A 166 25.11 5.23 0.30
C ALA A 166 26.06 4.06 0.65
N VAL A 167 25.53 2.84 0.83
CA VAL A 167 26.33 1.65 1.17
C VAL A 167 26.18 0.57 0.10
N PRO A 168 27.28 0.07 -0.50
CA PRO A 168 27.20 -0.92 -1.57
C PRO A 168 26.71 -2.27 -1.07
N ARG A 169 25.62 -2.75 -1.66
CA ARG A 169 25.14 -4.13 -1.52
C ARG A 169 24.69 -4.69 -2.85
N ARG A 170 24.57 -6.02 -2.94
CA ARG A 170 23.95 -6.66 -4.11
C ARG A 170 22.45 -6.40 -4.17
N TRP A 171 21.83 -6.33 -3.01
CA TRP A 171 20.42 -6.04 -2.81
C TRP A 171 20.27 -5.04 -1.68
N ASP A 172 19.32 -4.12 -1.84
CA ASP A 172 18.83 -3.26 -0.77
C ASP A 172 18.35 -4.06 0.44
N THR A 173 18.26 -3.44 1.61
CA THR A 173 17.68 -4.06 2.81
C THR A 173 16.27 -3.57 3.07
N HIS A 174 15.45 -4.42 3.68
CA HIS A 174 14.16 -3.97 4.22
C HIS A 174 14.35 -2.83 5.23
N GLY A 175 13.34 -1.97 5.31
CA GLY A 175 13.16 -0.92 6.29
C GLY A 175 12.50 -1.48 7.54
N GLY A 176 12.91 -0.97 8.71
CA GLY A 176 12.44 -1.42 10.01
C GLY A 176 11.48 -0.45 10.69
N GLU A 177 11.06 0.60 10.00
CA GLU A 177 10.05 1.54 10.46
C GLU A 177 8.63 0.98 10.36
N ASP A 178 7.73 1.55 11.16
CA ASP A 178 6.32 1.18 11.16
C ASP A 178 5.70 1.38 9.77
N VAL A 179 4.98 0.38 9.27
CA VAL A 179 4.23 0.43 8.01
C VAL A 179 2.75 0.72 8.27
N PRO A 180 2.05 1.40 7.34
CA PRO A 180 0.66 1.77 7.55
C PRO A 180 -0.28 0.56 7.47
N VAL A 181 -1.40 0.67 8.17
CA VAL A 181 -2.56 -0.21 8.01
C VAL A 181 -3.77 0.65 7.67
N TYR A 182 -4.35 0.43 6.49
CA TYR A 182 -5.60 1.04 6.07
C TYR A 182 -6.72 0.01 6.16
N ALA A 183 -7.89 0.41 6.65
CA ALA A 183 -9.04 -0.47 6.77
C ALA A 183 -10.33 0.23 6.34
N HIS A 184 -11.20 -0.51 5.67
CA HIS A 184 -12.50 -0.05 5.19
C HIS A 184 -13.56 -1.15 5.35
N GLY A 185 -14.77 -0.80 5.78
CA GLY A 185 -15.88 -1.72 5.97
C GLY A 185 -16.15 -2.14 7.42
N PRO A 186 -16.79 -3.30 7.67
CA PRO A 186 -17.24 -3.70 9.00
C PRO A 186 -16.07 -3.81 9.98
N MET A 187 -16.22 -3.16 11.14
CA MET A 187 -15.20 -3.14 12.20
C MET A 187 -13.87 -2.47 11.82
N ALA A 188 -13.78 -1.71 10.72
CA ALA A 188 -12.55 -0.99 10.34
C ALA A 188 -12.02 -0.04 11.45
N HIS A 189 -12.89 0.45 12.33
CA HIS A 189 -12.53 1.26 13.50
C HIS A 189 -11.62 0.55 14.53
N LEU A 190 -11.41 -0.76 14.41
CA LEU A 190 -10.45 -1.51 15.23
C LEU A 190 -8.99 -1.18 14.85
N PHE A 191 -8.74 -0.78 13.60
CA PHE A 191 -7.42 -0.45 13.09
C PHE A 191 -7.09 1.01 13.36
N ARG A 192 -6.65 1.32 14.58
CA ARG A 192 -6.31 2.68 15.01
C ARG A 192 -5.14 2.70 15.99
N GLY A 193 -4.32 3.74 15.92
CA GLY A 193 -3.13 3.90 16.76
C GLY A 193 -1.93 3.12 16.24
N VAL A 194 -1.05 2.73 17.15
CA VAL A 194 0.12 1.88 16.85
C VAL A 194 -0.20 0.45 17.27
N LEU A 195 0.00 -0.49 16.35
CA LEU A 195 -0.43 -1.87 16.48
C LEU A 195 0.76 -2.78 16.19
N GLU A 196 0.91 -3.84 16.98
CA GLU A 196 1.78 -4.96 16.60
C GLU A 196 1.22 -5.61 15.32
N GLN A 197 2.07 -5.99 14.37
CA GLN A 197 1.62 -6.58 13.10
C GLN A 197 0.75 -7.84 13.31
N THR A 198 1.01 -8.60 14.37
CA THR A 198 0.19 -9.76 14.77
C THR A 198 -1.25 -9.40 15.11
N TYR A 199 -1.55 -8.15 15.45
CA TYR A 199 -2.91 -7.67 15.72
C TYR A 199 -3.82 -7.79 14.48
N ILE A 200 -3.27 -7.59 13.28
CA ILE A 200 -4.04 -7.53 12.03
C ILE A 200 -4.90 -8.78 11.82
N PRO A 201 -4.34 -10.01 11.78
CA PRO A 201 -5.15 -11.22 11.60
C PRO A 201 -6.12 -11.46 12.77
N HIS A 202 -5.78 -11.06 14.00
CA HIS A 202 -6.70 -11.15 15.14
C HIS A 202 -7.90 -10.22 14.98
N ALA A 203 -7.70 -8.97 14.56
CA ALA A 203 -8.78 -8.02 14.30
C ALA A 203 -9.66 -8.46 13.11
N MET A 204 -9.06 -9.01 12.05
CA MET A 204 -9.82 -9.58 10.93
C MET A 204 -10.65 -10.80 11.37
N ALA A 205 -10.05 -11.73 12.12
CA ALA A 205 -10.76 -12.89 12.64
C ALA A 205 -11.90 -12.50 13.60
N TYR A 206 -11.65 -11.46 14.41
CA TYR A 206 -12.64 -10.85 15.28
C TYR A 206 -13.83 -10.28 14.48
N ALA A 207 -13.55 -9.52 13.42
CA ALA A 207 -14.59 -8.91 12.57
C ALA A 207 -15.41 -9.96 11.79
N ALA A 208 -14.76 -11.01 11.32
CA ALA A 208 -15.39 -12.09 10.55
C ALA A 208 -16.01 -13.20 11.44
N CYS A 209 -15.90 -13.11 12.76
CA CYS A 209 -16.44 -14.10 13.70
C CYS A 209 -15.91 -15.52 13.48
N ILE A 210 -14.62 -15.65 13.16
CA ILE A 210 -13.95 -16.93 12.89
C ILE A 210 -12.95 -17.28 14.01
N GLY A 211 -12.55 -18.55 14.04
CA GLY A 211 -11.59 -19.06 15.03
C GLY A 211 -12.08 -18.88 16.47
N HIS A 212 -11.19 -18.41 17.35
CA HIS A 212 -11.50 -18.20 18.77
C HIS A 212 -12.54 -17.10 19.05
N HIS A 213 -12.88 -16.26 18.07
CA HIS A 213 -13.83 -15.15 18.23
C HIS A 213 -15.27 -15.51 17.84
N ARG A 214 -15.54 -16.75 17.41
CA ARG A 214 -16.86 -17.20 16.99
C ARG A 214 -17.92 -17.02 18.10
N ASP A 215 -17.58 -17.42 19.33
CA ASP A 215 -18.51 -17.37 20.46
C ASP A 215 -18.76 -15.95 20.96
N ASP A 216 -17.76 -15.06 20.84
CA ASP A 216 -17.91 -13.65 21.18
C ASP A 216 -18.91 -12.94 20.27
N CYS A 217 -18.90 -13.27 18.99
CA CYS A 217 -19.89 -12.76 18.03
C CYS A 217 -21.30 -13.28 18.31
N GLU A 218 -21.45 -14.56 18.63
CA GLU A 218 -22.75 -15.14 19.03
C GLU A 218 -23.31 -14.43 20.26
N ARG A 219 -22.47 -14.14 21.26
CA ARG A 219 -22.85 -13.34 22.42
C ARG A 219 -23.25 -11.91 22.04
N ARG A 220 -22.52 -11.25 21.15
CA ARG A 220 -22.88 -9.90 20.65
C ARG A 220 -24.21 -9.88 19.90
N ARG A 221 -24.47 -10.86 19.03
CA ARG A 221 -25.77 -10.99 18.35
C ARG A 221 -26.90 -11.10 19.36
N ARG A 222 -26.76 -11.95 20.38
CA ARG A 222 -27.77 -12.10 21.45
C ARG A 222 -27.99 -10.81 22.25
N HIS A 223 -26.93 -10.06 22.56
CA HIS A 223 -27.06 -8.78 23.30
C HIS A 223 -27.53 -7.61 22.43
N ALA A 224 -27.24 -7.59 21.13
CA ALA A 224 -27.74 -6.57 20.20
C ALA A 224 -29.28 -6.61 20.09
N PHE A 225 -29.88 -7.81 20.13
CA PHE A 225 -31.34 -7.98 20.25
C PHE A 225 -31.93 -7.52 21.60
N HIS A 226 -31.10 -7.19 22.60
CA HIS A 226 -31.53 -6.69 23.91
C HIS A 226 -31.27 -5.19 24.11
N ARG A 227 -30.63 -4.49 23.16
CA ARG A 227 -30.61 -3.03 23.19
C ARG A 227 -31.97 -2.53 22.69
N GLN A 228 -32.84 -2.20 23.64
CA GLN A 228 -34.01 -1.35 23.40
C GLN A 228 -33.59 -0.17 22.52
N VAL A 229 -34.44 0.15 21.55
CA VAL A 229 -34.43 1.44 20.85
C VAL A 229 -34.36 2.52 21.92
N ILE A 230 -33.22 3.20 22.01
CA ILE A 230 -33.15 4.44 22.79
C ILE A 230 -33.91 5.44 21.92
N ASP A 231 -35.15 5.71 22.32
CA ASP A 231 -35.97 6.75 21.71
C ASP A 231 -35.30 8.09 22.06
N CYS A 232 -34.55 8.65 21.10
CA CYS A 232 -33.96 9.96 21.28
C CYS A 232 -35.12 10.98 21.27
N PRO A 233 -35.36 11.72 22.36
CA PRO A 233 -36.38 12.76 22.34
C PRO A 233 -36.05 13.79 21.26
N SER A 234 -37.08 14.22 20.52
CA SER A 234 -36.95 15.27 19.51
C SER A 234 -36.22 16.49 20.08
N PRO A 235 -35.34 17.14 19.31
CA PRO A 235 -34.62 18.31 19.79
C PRO A 235 -35.60 19.38 20.25
N HIS A 236 -35.51 19.77 21.53
CA HIS A 236 -36.21 20.92 22.05
C HIS A 236 -35.68 22.17 21.33
N VAL A 237 -36.50 22.76 20.47
CA VAL A 237 -36.25 24.10 19.93
C VAL A 237 -36.86 25.09 20.91
N GLU A 238 -36.05 25.61 21.82
CA GLU A 238 -36.42 26.82 22.56
C GLU A 238 -36.28 28.01 21.62
N SER A 239 -37.42 28.57 21.21
CA SER A 239 -37.48 29.86 20.53
C SER A 239 -37.04 30.96 21.51
N PHE A 240 -35.85 31.50 21.34
CA PHE A 240 -35.45 32.74 22.00
C PHE A 240 -36.24 33.90 21.40
N ASN A 241 -37.23 34.41 22.15
CA ASN A 241 -37.83 35.71 21.87
C ASN A 241 -36.88 36.81 22.36
N SER A 242 -36.21 37.49 21.44
CA SER A 242 -35.48 38.72 21.73
C SER A 242 -36.47 39.89 21.84
N ASN A 243 -37.01 40.13 23.04
CA ASN A 243 -37.57 41.44 23.38
C ASN A 243 -36.42 42.32 23.86
N VAL A 244 -35.85 43.10 22.94
CA VAL A 244 -35.05 44.27 23.28
C VAL A 244 -35.99 45.47 23.20
N GLU A 245 -36.43 45.95 24.36
CA GLU A 245 -37.04 47.27 24.49
C GLU A 245 -35.96 48.36 24.32
N LEU A 246 -36.40 49.48 23.74
CA LEU A 246 -35.66 50.65 23.26
C LEU A 246 -34.59 51.22 24.20
#